data_AF-A0A8T5ZER9-F1
#
_entry.id   AF-A0A8T5ZER9-F1
#
_cell.length_a   1.000
_cell.length_b   1.000
_cell.length_c   1.000
_cell.angle_alpha   90.00
_cell.angle_beta   90.00
_cell.angle_gamma   90.00
#
_symmetry.space_group_name_H-M   'P 1'
#
loop_
_entity.id
_entity.type
_entity.pdbx_description
1 polymer ?
#
loop_
_entity_poly.entity_id
_entity_poly.type
_entity_poly.pdbx_seq_one_letter_code
_entity_poly.pdbx_strand_id
1 'polypeptide(L)' 'AAVPVVKQNLREATEAFQRETIRQALAQNHHNWAACARMLETDVANLHRLAKRLGLKD' A
#
# COMPACT_ATOMS: atom_id res chain seq x y z
N ALA A 1 28.50 -16.53 11.41
CA ALA A 1 27.92 -15.44 10.59
C ALA A 1 26.89 -14.71 11.44
N ALA A 2 26.93 -13.38 11.49
CA ALA A 2 25.95 -12.60 12.24
C ALA A 2 24.60 -12.67 11.53
N VAL A 3 23.58 -13.15 12.24
CA VAL A 3 22.20 -13.17 11.74
C VAL A 3 21.78 -11.71 11.51
N PRO A 4 21.24 -11.35 10.33
CA PRO A 4 20.78 -9.99 10.12
C PRO A 4 19.66 -9.71 11.12
N VAL A 5 19.91 -8.77 12.03
CA VAL A 5 18.88 -8.25 12.93
C VAL A 5 17.89 -7.51 12.06
N VAL A 6 16.69 -8.07 11.90
CA VAL A 6 15.60 -7.42 11.19
C VAL A 6 15.26 -6.15 11.96
N LYS A 7 15.71 -4.99 11.46
CA LYS A 7 15.49 -3.69 12.11
C LYS A 7 14.04 -3.20 12.04
N GLN A 8 13.24 -3.77 11.15
CA GLN A 8 11.82 -3.45 10.99
C GLN A 8 10.96 -4.63 11.41
N ASN A 9 9.93 -4.38 12.21
CA ASN A 9 8.96 -5.41 12.52
C ASN A 9 8.12 -5.75 11.25
N LEU A 10 7.46 -6.92 11.26
CA LEU A 10 6.66 -7.39 10.11
C LEU A 10 5.57 -6.39 9.70
N ARG A 11 4.98 -5.68 10.67
CA ARG A 11 3.96 -4.66 10.42
C ARG A 11 4.54 -3.53 9.59
N GLU A 12 5.65 -2.95 9.99
CA GLU A 12 6.30 -1.84 9.28
C GLU A 12 6.70 -2.23 7.86
N ALA A 13 7.28 -3.42 7.69
CA ALA A 13 7.65 -3.94 6.39
C ALA A 13 6.42 -4.10 5.48
N THR A 14 5.32 -4.62 6.02
CA THR A 14 4.06 -4.78 5.30
C THR A 14 3.42 -3.43 4.94
N GLU A 15 3.42 -2.47 5.87
CA GLU A 15 2.90 -1.12 5.64
C GLU A 15 3.74 -0.35 4.62
N ALA A 16 5.06 -0.54 4.59
CA ALA A 16 5.94 0.02 3.56
C ALA A 16 5.63 -0.58 2.18
N PHE A 17 5.53 -1.91 2.08
CA PHE A 17 5.15 -2.58 0.84
C PHE A 17 3.78 -2.13 0.33
N GLN A 18 2.76 -2.11 1.20
CA GLN A 18 1.42 -1.67 0.83
C GLN A 18 1.41 -0.22 0.35
N ARG A 19 2.16 0.69 1.00
CA ARG A 19 2.25 2.08 0.57
C ARG A 19 2.82 2.20 -0.84
N GLU A 20 3.89 1.48 -1.11
CA GLU A 20 4.55 1.51 -2.40
C GLU A 20 3.65 0.94 -3.51
N THR A 21 3.05 -0.22 -3.28
CA THR A 21 2.12 -0.85 -4.21
C THR A 21 0.94 0.07 -4.56
N ILE A 22 0.36 0.74 -3.56
CA ILE A 22 -0.75 1.69 -3.79
C ILE A 22 -0.28 2.92 -4.57
N ARG A 23 0.91 3.48 -4.28
CA ARG A 23 1.46 4.62 -5.02
C ARG A 23 1.70 4.28 -6.49
N GLN A 24 2.27 3.11 -6.77
CA GLN A 24 2.51 2.65 -8.13
C GLN A 24 1.20 2.44 -8.89
N ALA A 25 0.19 1.82 -8.26
CA ALA A 25 -1.12 1.66 -8.86
C ALA A 25 -1.77 3.03 -9.14
N LEU A 26 -1.66 4.00 -8.24
CA LEU A 26 -2.16 5.36 -8.45
C LEU A 26 -1.46 6.07 -9.61
N ALA A 27 -0.13 5.98 -9.69
CA ALA A 27 0.64 6.58 -10.78
C ALA A 27 0.24 5.98 -12.14
N GLN A 28 0.09 4.66 -12.22
CA GLN A 28 -0.29 3.96 -13.46
C GLN A 28 -1.73 4.24 -13.91
N ASN A 29 -2.61 4.60 -12.99
CA ASN A 29 -4.03 4.84 -13.25
C ASN A 29 -4.42 6.32 -13.16
N HIS A 30 -3.47 7.25 -13.27
CA HIS A 30 -3.72 8.70 -13.21
C HIS A 30 -4.52 9.13 -11.97
N HIS A 31 -4.19 8.56 -10.81
CA HIS A 31 -4.87 8.78 -9.52
C HIS A 31 -6.36 8.36 -9.50
N ASN A 32 -6.81 7.54 -10.45
CA ASN A 32 -8.16 6.96 -10.44
C ASN A 32 -8.26 5.79 -9.46
N TRP A 33 -8.79 6.04 -8.28
CA TRP A 33 -8.95 5.05 -7.21
C TRP A 33 -9.76 3.81 -7.61
N ALA A 34 -10.77 3.94 -8.46
CA ALA A 34 -11.57 2.79 -8.90
C ALA A 34 -10.76 1.86 -9.82
N ALA A 35 -9.96 2.44 -10.72
CA ALA A 35 -9.08 1.69 -11.60
C ALA A 35 -7.92 1.04 -10.80
N CYS A 36 -7.34 1.74 -9.82
CA CYS A 36 -6.37 1.17 -8.89
C CYS A 36 -6.94 -0.01 -8.11
N ALA A 37 -8.17 0.11 -7.60
CA ALA A 37 -8.80 -0.96 -6.84
C ALA A 37 -8.97 -2.23 -7.69
N ARG A 38 -9.42 -2.07 -8.95
CA ARG A 38 -9.50 -3.18 -9.91
C ARG A 38 -8.14 -3.81 -10.20
N MET A 39 -7.12 -2.98 -10.41
CA MET A 39 -5.74 -3.45 -10.65
C MET A 39 -5.16 -4.20 -9.45
N LEU A 40 -5.50 -3.78 -8.23
CA LEU A 40 -5.07 -4.41 -6.98
C LEU A 40 -6.02 -5.53 -6.51
N GLU A 41 -6.97 -5.96 -7.35
CA GLU A 41 -7.94 -7.01 -7.06
C GLU A 41 -8.70 -6.79 -5.73
N THR A 42 -9.04 -5.55 -5.44
CA THR A 42 -9.77 -5.14 -4.24
C THR A 42 -10.92 -4.20 -4.57
N ASP A 43 -11.81 -3.94 -3.61
CA ASP A 43 -12.83 -2.92 -3.77
C ASP A 43 -12.32 -1.53 -3.36
N VAL A 44 -12.93 -0.50 -3.95
CA VAL A 44 -12.52 0.90 -3.74
C VAL A 44 -12.70 1.35 -2.29
N ALA A 45 -13.66 0.79 -1.54
CA ALA A 45 -13.89 1.16 -0.16
C ALA A 45 -12.78 0.60 0.76
N ASN A 46 -12.36 -0.64 0.53
CA ASN A 46 -11.20 -1.24 1.18
C ASN A 46 -9.91 -0.49 0.83
N LEU A 47 -9.70 -0.14 -0.44
CA LEU A 47 -8.54 0.64 -0.84
C LEU A 47 -8.49 2.00 -0.16
N HIS A 48 -9.62 2.71 -0.03
CA HIS A 48 -9.67 3.97 0.70
C HIS A 48 -9.40 3.82 2.20
N ARG A 49 -9.98 2.82 2.87
CA ARG A 49 -9.69 2.53 4.28
C ARG A 49 -8.21 2.22 4.48
N LEU A 50 -7.64 1.43 3.59
CA LEU A 50 -6.22 1.07 3.61
C LEU A 50 -5.33 2.30 3.40
N ALA A 51 -5.63 3.13 2.40
CA ALA A 51 -4.88 4.36 2.14
C ALA A 51 -4.92 5.31 3.35
N LYS A 52 -6.07 5.45 4.01
CA LYS A 52 -6.21 6.25 5.24
C LYS A 52 -5.39 5.69 6.40
N ARG A 53 -5.46 4.37 6.62
CA ARG A 53 -4.66 3.69 7.65
C ARG A 53 -3.15 3.86 7.42
N LEU A 54 -2.73 3.91 6.16
CA LEU A 54 -1.33 4.04 5.76
C LEU A 54 -0.86 5.50 5.63
N GLY A 55 -1.72 6.50 5.93
CA GLY A 55 -1.38 7.91 5.82
C GLY A 55 -1.18 8.41 4.37
N LEU A 56 -1.81 7.74 3.40
CA LEU A 56 -1.77 8.13 1.98
C LEU A 56 -2.96 8.99 1.55
N LYS A 57 -4.00 9.07 2.38
CA LYS A 57 -5.24 9.79 2.09
C LYS A 57 -5.90 10.26 3.40
N ASP A 58 -6.44 11.46 3.40
CA ASP A 58 -7.22 12.03 4.50
C ASP A 58 -8.71 11.62 4.47
#